data_AF-A0A0F9VYA6-F1
#
_entry.id   AF-A0A0F9VYA6-F1
#
_cell.length_a   1.000
_cell.length_b   1.000
_cell.length_c   1.000
_cell.angle_alpha   90.00
_cell.angle_beta   90.00
_cell.angle_gamma   90.00
#
_symmetry.space_group_name_H-M   'P 1'
#
loop_
_entity.id
_entity.type
_entity.pdbx_description
1 polymer ?
#
loop_
_entity_poly.entity_id
_entity_poly.type
_entity_poly.pdbx_seq_one_letter_code
_entity_poly.pdbx_strand_id
1 'polypeptide(L)'
;MTNGLKIVGGFFLIIAVGLGLDLLGLNWLEFIGPKRQDVRREIFEETKAYNEGKEQDLIRYRLQYARAKTDSDREAIASAIRMQFADYDETKLNPELRTFLTKIKYGG
;
A
#
# COMPACT_ATOMS: atom_id res chain seq x y z
N MET A 1 -1.56 -57.21 -24.98
CA MET A 1 -0.70 -56.10 -24.49
C MET A 1 -1.41 -54.73 -24.41
N THR A 2 -2.73 -54.65 -24.64
CA THR A 2 -3.48 -53.37 -24.71
C THR A 2 -3.92 -52.80 -23.35
N ASN A 3 -4.01 -53.61 -22.30
CA ASN A 3 -4.48 -53.16 -20.99
C ASN A 3 -3.39 -52.38 -20.21
N GLY A 4 -2.12 -52.75 -20.35
CA GLY A 4 -1.01 -52.04 -19.71
C GLY A 4 -0.85 -50.60 -20.21
N LEU A 5 -1.03 -50.38 -21.52
CA LEU A 5 -0.93 -49.05 -22.13
C LEU A 5 -2.05 -48.11 -21.66
N LYS A 6 -3.27 -48.63 -21.44
CA LYS A 6 -4.40 -47.86 -20.91
C LYS A 6 -4.19 -47.46 -19.45
N ILE A 7 -3.61 -48.33 -18.63
CA ILE A 7 -3.30 -48.05 -17.22
C ILE A 7 -2.21 -46.96 -17.12
N VAL A 8 -1.15 -47.09 -17.91
CA VAL A 8 -0.07 -46.07 -17.95
C VAL A 8 -0.61 -44.73 -18.47
N GLY A 9 -1.41 -44.73 -19.55
CA GLY A 9 -2.02 -43.52 -20.09
C GLY A 9 -2.96 -42.82 -19.08
N GLY A 10 -3.76 -43.58 -18.34
CA GLY A 10 -4.62 -43.03 -17.29
C GLY A 10 -3.83 -42.39 -16.14
N PHE A 11 -2.71 -43.00 -15.74
CA PHE A 11 -1.83 -42.46 -14.70
C PHE A 11 -1.20 -41.13 -15.11
N PHE A 12 -0.70 -41.03 -16.35
CA PHE A 12 -0.17 -39.77 -16.89
C PHE A 12 -1.22 -38.67 -17.01
N LEU A 13 -2.47 -39.02 -17.36
CA LEU A 13 -3.57 -38.06 -17.40
C LEU A 13 -3.85 -37.45 -16.02
N ILE A 14 -3.88 -38.28 -14.96
CA ILE A 14 -4.11 -37.81 -13.59
C ILE A 14 -2.99 -36.87 -13.14
N ILE A 15 -1.72 -37.19 -13.44
CA ILE A 15 -0.58 -36.33 -13.14
C ILE A 15 -0.69 -35.00 -13.91
N ALA A 16 -1.00 -35.05 -15.20
CA ALA A 16 -1.15 -33.84 -16.02
C ALA A 16 -2.28 -32.93 -15.52
N VAL A 17 -3.40 -33.50 -15.09
CA VAL A 17 -4.51 -32.74 -14.48
C VAL A 17 -4.11 -32.16 -13.13
N GLY A 18 -3.42 -32.94 -12.29
CA GLY A 18 -2.91 -32.45 -10.99
C GLY A 18 -1.97 -31.27 -11.15
N LEU A 19 -0.97 -31.38 -12.04
CA LEU A 19 -0.04 -30.29 -12.34
C LEU A 19 -0.74 -29.07 -12.98
N GLY A 20 -1.73 -29.30 -13.84
CA GLY A 20 -2.52 -28.23 -14.44
C GLY A 20 -3.33 -27.45 -13.41
N LEU A 21 -3.95 -28.13 -12.44
CA LEU A 21 -4.70 -27.48 -11.35
C LEU A 21 -3.78 -26.69 -10.41
N ASP A 22 -2.60 -27.23 -10.08
CA ASP A 22 -1.62 -26.52 -9.24
C ASP A 22 -1.09 -25.25 -9.92
N LEU A 23 -0.76 -25.31 -11.21
CA LEU A 23 -0.31 -24.14 -11.97
C LEU A 23 -1.40 -23.06 -12.08
N LEU A 24 -2.66 -23.47 -12.28
CA LEU A 24 -3.79 -22.53 -12.28
C LEU A 24 -4.03 -21.92 -10.90
N GLY A 25 -3.89 -22.70 -9.83
CA GLY A 25 -4.01 -22.23 -8.45
C GLY A 25 -2.93 -21.22 -8.06
N LEU A 26 -1.68 -21.46 -8.45
CA LEU A 26 -0.56 -20.55 -8.19
C LEU A 26 -0.73 -19.22 -8.94
N ASN A 27 -1.08 -19.25 -10.23
CA ASN A 27 -1.33 -18.04 -11.01
C ASN A 27 -2.52 -17.23 -10.46
N TRP A 28 -3.55 -17.91 -9.94
CA TRP A 28 -4.71 -17.25 -9.33
C TRP A 28 -4.34 -16.58 -8.00
N LEU A 29 -3.47 -17.21 -7.19
CA LEU A 29 -2.96 -16.64 -5.94
C LEU A 29 -2.07 -15.41 -6.19
N GLU A 30 -1.22 -15.45 -7.20
CA GLU A 30 -0.38 -14.31 -7.60
C GLU A 30 -1.21 -13.11 -8.06
N PHE A 31 -2.37 -13.33 -8.70
CA PHE A 31 -3.25 -12.26 -9.13
C PHE A 31 -4.13 -11.70 -8.00
N ILE A 32 -4.59 -12.55 -7.09
CA ILE A 32 -5.50 -12.16 -6.00
C ILE A 32 -4.75 -11.63 -4.78
N GLY A 33 -3.54 -12.12 -4.51
CA GLY A 33 -2.72 -11.73 -3.37
C GLY A 33 -2.53 -10.22 -3.28
N PRO A 34 -2.01 -9.56 -4.34
CA PRO A 34 -1.84 -8.10 -4.38
C PRO A 34 -3.17 -7.37 -4.18
N LYS A 35 -4.22 -7.76 -4.91
CA LYS A 35 -5.55 -7.14 -4.80
C LYS A 35 -6.13 -7.20 -3.38
N ARG A 36 -5.93 -8.31 -2.67
CA ARG A 36 -6.35 -8.44 -1.27
C ARG A 36 -5.54 -7.54 -0.33
N GLN A 37 -4.26 -7.33 -0.62
CA GLN A 37 -3.42 -6.42 0.16
C GLN A 37 -3.80 -4.96 -0.08
N ASP A 38 -4.06 -4.57 -1.32
CA ASP A 38 -4.49 -3.22 -1.68
C ASP A 38 -5.81 -2.85 -0.99
N VAL A 39 -6.82 -3.72 -1.06
CA VAL A 39 -8.10 -3.52 -0.36
C VAL A 39 -7.91 -3.42 1.15
N ARG A 40 -7.03 -4.24 1.72
CA ARG A 40 -6.73 -4.17 3.16
C ARG A 40 -6.06 -2.84 3.51
N ARG A 41 -5.17 -2.34 2.66
CA ARG A 41 -4.51 -1.04 2.84
C ARG A 41 -5.53 0.09 2.79
N GLU A 42 -6.39 0.10 1.77
CA GLU A 42 -7.46 1.09 1.62
C GLU A 42 -8.39 1.11 2.84
N ILE A 43 -8.87 -0.06 3.27
CA ILE A 43 -9.69 -0.16 4.50
C ILE A 43 -8.94 0.38 5.72
N PHE A 44 -7.64 0.09 5.84
CA PHE A 44 -6.81 0.59 6.93
C PHE A 44 -6.64 2.11 6.88
N GLU A 45 -6.43 2.69 5.71
CA GLU A 45 -6.30 4.14 5.47
C GLU A 45 -7.61 4.89 5.78
N GLU A 46 -8.75 4.20 5.72
CA GLU A 46 -10.05 4.72 6.16
C GLU A 46 -10.27 4.64 7.68
N THR A 47 -9.43 3.92 8.43
CA THR A 47 -9.62 3.79 9.87
C THR A 47 -9.34 5.09 10.62
N LYS A 48 -10.09 5.32 11.70
CA LYS A 48 -9.88 6.44 12.62
C LYS A 48 -8.46 6.47 13.18
N ALA A 49 -7.93 5.31 13.58
CA ALA A 49 -6.58 5.20 14.15
C ALA A 49 -5.49 5.63 13.16
N TYR A 50 -5.62 5.28 11.87
CA TYR A 50 -4.70 5.75 10.84
C TYR A 50 -4.75 7.27 10.69
N ASN A 51 -5.95 7.84 10.60
CA ASN A 51 -6.13 9.28 10.45
C ASN A 51 -5.61 10.06 11.66
N GLU A 52 -5.89 9.61 12.88
CA GLU A 52 -5.36 10.20 14.11
C GLU A 52 -3.82 10.12 14.15
N GLY A 53 -3.23 9.00 13.72
CA GLY A 53 -1.78 8.84 13.62
C GLY A 53 -1.17 9.83 12.63
N LYS A 54 -1.76 9.97 11.44
CA LYS A 54 -1.33 10.94 10.42
C LYS A 54 -1.46 12.38 10.92
N GLU A 55 -2.52 12.69 11.65
CA GLU A 55 -2.70 14.01 12.26
C GLU A 55 -1.59 14.32 13.28
N GLN A 56 -1.29 13.37 14.17
CA GLN A 56 -0.21 13.51 15.16
C GLN A 56 1.17 13.67 14.50
N ASP A 57 1.44 12.90 13.44
CA ASP A 57 2.68 13.03 12.68
C ASP A 57 2.80 14.43 12.05
N LEU A 58 1.73 14.93 11.43
CA LEU A 58 1.74 16.26 10.83
C LEU A 58 1.94 17.37 11.88
N ILE A 59 1.35 17.23 13.07
CA ILE A 59 1.59 18.14 14.21
C ILE A 59 3.08 18.13 14.58
N ARG A 60 3.71 16.95 14.69
CA ARG A 60 5.14 16.82 15.00
C ARG A 60 6.00 17.50 13.94
N TYR A 61 5.73 17.25 12.67
CA TYR A 61 6.45 17.89 11.57
C TYR A 61 6.28 19.39 11.56
N ARG A 62 5.07 19.89 11.81
CA ARG A 62 4.81 21.33 11.91
C ARG A 62 5.64 21.98 13.02
N LEU A 63 5.75 21.33 14.18
CA LEU A 63 6.60 21.80 15.27
C LEU A 63 8.09 21.79 14.90
N GLN A 64 8.55 20.74 14.21
CA GLN A 64 9.94 20.67 13.73
C GLN A 64 10.22 21.77 12.69
N TYR A 65 9.31 21.96 11.74
CA TYR A 65 9.39 23.00 10.70
C TYR A 65 9.45 24.40 11.31
N ALA A 66 8.64 24.66 12.34
CA ALA A 66 8.64 25.92 13.08
C ALA A 66 9.92 26.14 13.90
N ARG A 67 10.54 25.06 14.40
CA ARG A 67 11.78 25.11 15.18
C ARG A 67 13.06 25.07 14.33
N ALA A 68 12.93 24.78 13.03
CA ALA A 68 14.05 24.74 12.10
C ALA A 68 14.77 26.10 12.08
N LYS A 69 16.09 26.07 12.29
CA LYS A 69 16.93 27.27 12.38
C LYS A 69 17.47 27.72 11.04
N THR A 70 17.62 26.78 10.11
CA THR A 70 18.10 27.05 8.75
C THR A 70 17.00 26.77 7.74
N ASP A 71 17.04 27.49 6.61
CA ASP A 71 16.09 27.25 5.52
C ASP A 71 16.33 25.87 4.87
N SER A 72 17.56 25.36 4.91
CA SER A 72 17.87 23.99 4.46
C SER A 72 17.19 22.93 5.31
N ASP A 73 17.19 23.07 6.64
CA ASP A 73 16.48 22.13 7.53
C ASP A 73 14.97 22.20 7.28
N ARG A 74 14.47 23.41 7.08
CA ARG A 74 13.05 23.66 6.82
C ARG A 74 12.62 23.00 5.51
N GLU A 75 13.41 23.10 4.45
CA GLU A 75 13.13 22.46 3.16
C GLU A 75 13.25 20.93 3.24
N ALA A 76 14.21 20.40 3.98
CA ALA A 76 14.30 18.96 4.22
C ALA A 76 13.04 18.42 4.91
N ILE A 77 12.55 19.14 5.92
CA ILE A 77 11.30 18.80 6.61
C ILE A 77 10.10 18.94 5.66
N ALA A 78 10.04 19.99 4.84
CA ALA A 78 9.00 20.16 3.83
C ALA A 78 8.96 18.97 2.87
N SER A 79 10.11 18.55 2.35
CA SER A 79 10.24 17.40 1.48
C SER A 79 9.76 16.11 2.15
N ALA A 80 10.10 15.89 3.42
CA ALA A 80 9.62 14.74 4.18
C ALA A 80 8.10 14.74 4.33
N ILE A 81 7.50 15.91 4.64
CA ILE A 81 6.04 16.07 4.70
C ILE A 81 5.41 15.75 3.35
N ARG A 82 5.92 16.30 2.24
CA ARG A 82 5.38 16.07 0.90
C ARG A 82 5.37 14.57 0.55
N MET A 83 6.46 13.87 0.86
CA MET A 83 6.58 12.43 0.61
C MET A 83 5.61 11.62 1.50
N GLN A 84 5.55 11.90 2.80
CA GLN A 84 4.73 11.11 3.74
C GLN A 84 3.22 11.30 3.56
N PHE A 85 2.81 12.47 3.05
CA PHE A 85 1.42 12.83 2.84
C PHE A 85 1.02 12.87 1.36
N ALA A 86 1.85 12.36 0.45
CA ALA A 86 1.61 12.39 -0.99
C ALA A 86 0.19 11.89 -1.35
N ASP A 87 -0.15 10.70 -0.85
CA ASP A 87 -1.44 10.02 -1.13
C ASP A 87 -2.48 10.20 -0.02
N TYR A 88 -2.19 11.03 0.99
CA TYR A 88 -3.11 11.22 2.11
C TYR A 88 -4.23 12.21 1.75
N ASP A 89 -5.47 11.84 2.05
CA ASP A 89 -6.64 12.69 1.86
C ASP A 89 -6.67 13.85 2.87
N GLU A 90 -6.36 15.05 2.37
CA GLU A 90 -6.30 16.29 3.15
C GLU A 90 -7.67 16.68 3.75
N THR A 91 -8.78 16.17 3.21
CA THR A 91 -10.12 16.45 3.74
C THR A 91 -10.39 15.82 5.10
N LYS A 92 -9.58 14.82 5.48
CA LYS A 92 -9.64 14.14 6.79
C LYS A 92 -8.93 14.91 7.90
N LEU A 93 -8.11 15.91 7.55
CA LEU A 93 -7.45 16.78 8.52
C LEU A 93 -8.38 17.88 9.03
N ASN A 94 -8.11 18.33 10.24
CA ASN A 94 -8.65 19.58 10.75
C ASN A 94 -8.23 20.77 9.84
N PRO A 95 -8.99 21.88 9.83
CA PRO A 95 -8.75 22.98 8.90
C PRO A 95 -7.37 23.64 9.01
N GLU A 96 -6.81 23.71 10.22
CA GLU A 96 -5.51 24.34 10.48
C GLU A 96 -4.36 23.52 9.89
N LEU A 97 -4.35 22.22 10.16
CA LEU A 97 -3.34 21.29 9.65
C LEU A 97 -3.48 21.09 8.14
N ARG A 98 -4.71 21.08 7.62
CA ARG A 98 -4.96 21.10 6.17
C ARG A 98 -4.28 22.30 5.54
N THR A 99 -4.51 23.50 6.07
CA THR A 99 -3.90 24.73 5.55
C THR A 99 -2.38 24.65 5.56
N PHE A 100 -1.79 24.13 6.65
CA PHE A 100 -0.34 23.90 6.74
C PHE A 100 0.15 22.93 5.66
N LEU A 101 -0.50 21.76 5.52
CA LEU A 101 -0.12 20.75 4.53
C LEU A 101 -0.25 21.26 3.10
N THR A 102 -1.36 21.92 2.77
CA THR A 102 -1.60 22.54 1.46
C THR A 102 -0.51 23.57 1.15
N LYS A 103 -0.10 24.40 2.13
CA LYS A 103 1.02 25.34 1.96
C LYS A 103 2.32 24.60 1.62
N ILE A 104 2.65 23.53 2.33
CA ILE A 104 3.89 22.77 2.09
C ILE A 104 3.87 22.05 0.74
N LYS A 105 2.74 21.44 0.37
CA LYS A 105 2.60 20.68 -0.88
C LYS A 105 2.60 21.56 -2.13
N TYR A 106 1.89 22.68 -2.09
CA TYR A 106 1.62 23.48 -3.30
C TYR A 106 2.23 24.87 -3.29
N GLY A 107 2.62 25.39 -2.12
CA GLY A 107 3.06 26.78 -1.93
C GLY A 107 4.56 26.91 -1.72
N GLY A 108 5.36 26.43 -2.68
CA GLY A 108 6.83 26.47 -2.67
C GLY A 108 7.44 27.76 -2.11
#